data_AF-A0A9X1F204-F1
#
_entry.id   AF-A0A9X1F204-F1
#
_cell.length_a   1.000
_cell.length_b   1.000
_cell.length_c   1.000
_cell.angle_alpha   90.00
_cell.angle_beta   90.00
_cell.angle_gamma   90.00
#
_symmetry.space_group_name_H-M   'P 1'
#
loop_
_entity.id
_entity.type
_entity.pdbx_description
1 polymer ?
#
loop_
_entity_poly.entity_id
_entity_poly.type
_entity_poly.pdbx_seq_one_letter_code
_entity_poly.pdbx_strand_id
1 'polypeptide(L)'
;MSLTYEVAVPKGKWPSFGQMNAALQQRGYPLRVLLQGDQQLDDPMQEFDGFLSFHVEFMGEFQEMEVYCAPYGPKGRDTEDTNEHLEQIGSDHRVQDGDYNMNVGFSPSIPQKYFAPYCLLMGTLVRDFGGYGYEGQGPSFGRMDWAKELLDSAEGIVEYEQQQAKNTAALAREEADAALVAKGDVQAKAEQKRGFPLWRTLALIVVALLVAEFVDKNIYNFTGTGA
;
A
#
# COMPACT_ATOMS: atom_id res chain seq x y z
N MET A 1 -3.57 -9.95 25.38
CA MET A 1 -2.32 -10.72 25.46
C MET A 1 -1.45 -10.29 24.29
N SER A 2 -0.16 -10.07 24.51
CA SER A 2 0.82 -9.87 23.45
C SER A 2 1.43 -11.23 23.07
N LEU A 3 1.61 -11.46 21.78
CA LEU A 3 2.31 -12.64 21.25
C LEU A 3 3.68 -12.17 20.78
N THR A 4 4.74 -12.92 21.07
CA THR A 4 6.08 -12.64 20.53
C THR A 4 6.43 -13.75 19.56
N TYR A 5 6.73 -13.38 18.32
CA TYR A 5 7.27 -14.31 17.33
C TYR A 5 8.77 -14.14 17.24
N GLU A 6 9.46 -15.25 17.09
CA GLU A 6 10.90 -15.30 17.14
C GLU A 6 11.42 -16.19 16.02
N VAL A 7 12.57 -15.81 15.46
CA VAL A 7 13.27 -16.59 14.45
C VAL A 7 14.72 -16.71 14.84
N ALA A 8 15.15 -17.94 15.14
CA ALA A 8 16.56 -18.28 15.31
C ALA A 8 17.18 -18.60 13.96
N VAL A 9 18.28 -17.95 13.60
CA VAL A 9 18.99 -18.15 12.34
C VAL A 9 20.44 -18.53 12.61
N PRO A 10 20.96 -19.60 11.98
CA PRO A 10 22.33 -20.01 12.19
C PRO A 10 23.35 -18.88 11.93
N LYS A 11 24.37 -18.75 12.78
CA LYS A 11 25.40 -17.68 12.67
C LYS A 11 25.94 -17.44 11.26
N GLY A 12 26.23 -18.52 10.53
CA GLY A 12 26.79 -18.47 9.18
C GLY A 12 25.78 -18.21 8.05
N LYS A 13 24.50 -18.02 8.39
CA LYS A 13 23.41 -17.80 7.44
C LYS A 13 22.66 -16.51 7.67
N TRP A 14 23.05 -15.72 8.68
CA TRP A 14 22.42 -14.44 8.93
C TRP A 14 22.62 -13.49 7.74
N PRO A 15 21.53 -12.92 7.17
CA PRO A 15 21.64 -12.14 5.95
C PRO A 15 22.25 -10.75 6.18
N SER A 16 22.88 -10.25 5.12
CA SER A 16 23.03 -8.81 4.89
C SER A 16 21.74 -8.16 4.38
N PHE A 17 21.67 -6.84 4.42
CA PHE A 17 20.54 -6.08 3.85
C PHE A 17 20.33 -6.38 2.36
N GLY A 18 21.42 -6.50 1.59
CA GLY A 18 21.38 -6.86 0.17
C GLY A 18 20.81 -8.26 -0.06
N GLN A 19 21.26 -9.24 0.73
CA GLN A 19 20.75 -10.60 0.62
C GLN A 19 19.27 -10.70 0.99
N MET A 20 18.84 -10.04 2.08
CA MET A 20 17.43 -10.01 2.47
C MET A 20 16.56 -9.37 1.38
N ASN A 21 16.96 -8.21 0.87
CA ASN A 21 16.22 -7.52 -0.20
C ASN A 21 16.18 -8.35 -1.49
N ALA A 22 17.27 -9.03 -1.85
CA ALA A 22 17.28 -9.92 -3.01
C ALA A 22 16.30 -11.10 -2.83
N ALA A 23 16.24 -11.69 -1.64
CA ALA A 23 15.30 -12.77 -1.34
C ALA A 23 13.83 -12.29 -1.41
N LEU A 24 13.53 -11.14 -0.82
CA LEU A 24 12.19 -10.52 -0.88
C LEU A 24 11.80 -10.19 -2.32
N GLN A 25 12.72 -9.60 -3.09
CA GLN A 25 12.50 -9.23 -4.48
C GLN A 25 12.29 -10.44 -5.39
N GLN A 26 13.07 -11.51 -5.21
CA GLN A 26 12.93 -12.76 -5.98
C GLN A 26 11.53 -13.36 -5.84
N ARG A 27 10.86 -13.12 -4.70
CA ARG A 27 9.50 -13.57 -4.41
C ARG A 27 8.42 -12.61 -4.88
N GLY A 28 8.80 -11.42 -5.36
CA GLY A 28 7.87 -10.37 -5.75
C GLY A 28 7.18 -9.71 -4.55
N TYR A 29 7.75 -9.81 -3.35
CA TYR A 29 7.16 -9.18 -2.18
C TYR A 29 7.34 -7.66 -2.20
N PRO A 30 6.30 -6.87 -1.89
CA PRO A 30 6.37 -5.41 -1.93
C PRO A 30 7.02 -4.85 -0.66
N LEU A 31 8.12 -5.45 -0.21
CA LEU A 31 8.85 -5.10 1.00
C LEU A 31 10.32 -4.89 0.69
N ARG A 32 10.88 -3.80 1.22
CA ARG A 32 12.31 -3.49 1.14
C ARG A 32 12.84 -3.07 2.50
N VAL A 33 13.88 -3.72 2.97
CA VAL A 33 14.62 -3.33 4.17
C VAL A 33 15.58 -2.20 3.81
N LEU A 34 15.53 -1.11 4.56
CA LEU A 34 16.33 0.07 4.35
C LEU A 34 17.54 0.05 5.28
N LEU A 35 18.67 0.54 4.78
CA LEU A 35 19.89 0.73 5.57
C LEU A 35 19.67 1.79 6.66
N GLN A 36 20.34 1.62 7.80
CA GLN A 36 20.36 2.59 8.88
C GLN A 36 21.78 3.09 9.19
N GLY A 37 21.88 4.35 9.58
CA GLY A 37 23.16 4.97 9.93
C GLY A 37 24.21 4.81 8.82
N ASP A 38 25.38 4.30 9.19
CA ASP A 38 26.52 4.09 8.28
C ASP A 38 26.58 2.66 7.69
N GLN A 39 25.55 1.83 7.93
CA GLN A 39 25.52 0.45 7.45
C GLN A 39 25.52 0.39 5.92
N GLN A 40 26.28 -0.57 5.40
CA GLN A 40 26.38 -0.86 3.97
C GLN A 40 25.46 -2.02 3.57
N LEU A 41 25.19 -2.13 2.28
CA LEU A 41 24.31 -3.16 1.73
C LEU A 41 24.80 -4.59 2.03
N ASP A 42 26.11 -4.79 2.05
CA ASP A 42 26.74 -6.09 2.28
C ASP A 42 27.04 -6.37 3.75
N ASP A 43 26.79 -5.39 4.64
CA ASP A 43 26.93 -5.60 6.07
C ASP A 43 25.83 -6.55 6.56
N PRO A 44 26.14 -7.52 7.44
CA PRO A 44 25.13 -8.31 8.14
C PRO A 44 24.12 -7.38 8.82
N MET A 45 22.84 -7.76 8.84
CA MET A 45 21.81 -6.97 9.53
C MET A 45 22.01 -7.03 11.04
N GLN A 46 22.82 -6.14 11.60
CA GLN A 46 23.27 -6.20 12.99
C GLN A 46 22.86 -4.96 13.77
N GLU A 47 22.69 -5.11 15.09
CA GLU A 47 22.30 -4.04 16.02
C GLU A 47 23.06 -2.73 15.80
N PHE A 48 22.34 -1.62 15.97
CA PHE A 48 22.92 -0.31 16.20
C PHE A 48 22.41 0.18 17.56
N ASP A 49 23.29 0.29 18.56
CA ASP A 49 22.96 0.81 19.90
C ASP A 49 22.01 -0.05 20.76
N GLY A 50 22.10 -1.39 20.66
CA GLY A 50 21.40 -2.34 21.54
C GLY A 50 19.97 -2.70 21.13
N PHE A 51 19.45 -2.10 20.06
CA PHE A 51 18.23 -2.54 19.37
C PHE A 51 18.48 -2.48 17.86
N LEU A 52 18.03 -3.49 17.11
CA LEU A 52 17.97 -3.38 15.65
C LEU A 52 16.61 -2.83 15.25
N SER A 53 16.41 -1.52 15.38
CA SER A 53 15.39 -0.92 14.52
C SER A 53 15.89 -1.07 13.08
N PHE A 54 15.03 -1.44 12.15
CA PHE A 54 15.32 -1.18 10.74
C PHE A 54 14.08 -0.55 10.15
N HIS A 55 14.31 0.37 9.22
CA HIS A 55 13.20 0.92 8.48
C HIS A 55 12.90 -0.01 7.33
N VAL A 56 11.61 -0.15 7.01
CA VAL A 56 11.20 -0.80 5.78
C VAL A 56 10.41 0.15 4.93
N GLU A 57 10.40 -0.12 3.64
CA GLU A 57 9.41 0.38 2.73
C GLU A 57 8.48 -0.79 2.37
N PHE A 58 7.20 -0.65 2.69
CA PHE A 58 6.18 -1.63 2.37
C PHE A 58 5.09 -0.98 1.54
N MET A 59 4.85 -1.51 0.33
CA MET A 59 3.89 -0.96 -0.63
C MET A 59 4.09 0.54 -0.92
N GLY A 60 5.34 1.02 -0.91
CA GLY A 60 5.69 2.42 -1.16
C GLY A 60 5.57 3.33 0.08
N GLU A 61 5.16 2.78 1.23
CA GLU A 61 5.12 3.51 2.48
C GLU A 61 6.32 3.18 3.37
N PHE A 62 6.96 4.23 3.89
CA PHE A 62 7.98 4.09 4.90
C PHE A 62 7.36 3.65 6.23
N GLN A 63 7.92 2.61 6.83
CA GLN A 63 7.49 2.08 8.11
C GLN A 63 8.70 1.86 9.02
N GLU A 64 8.64 2.44 10.21
CA GLU A 64 9.59 2.15 11.27
C GLU A 64 9.15 0.87 11.99
N MET A 65 10.03 -0.13 11.97
CA MET A 65 9.78 -1.42 12.60
C MET A 65 10.64 -1.57 13.84
N GLU A 66 9.99 -1.84 14.95
CA GLU A 66 10.65 -2.21 16.19
C GLU A 66 10.90 -3.72 16.17
N VAL A 67 12.11 -4.09 15.81
CA VAL A 67 12.57 -5.47 15.82
C VAL A 67 13.73 -5.57 16.81
N TYR A 68 13.79 -6.66 17.56
CA TYR A 68 14.96 -6.94 18.37
C TYR A 68 15.74 -8.07 17.72
N CYS A 69 16.94 -7.76 17.25
CA CYS A 69 17.86 -8.74 16.70
C CYS A 69 19.10 -8.83 17.59
N ALA A 70 19.38 -9.99 18.17
CA ALA A 70 20.55 -10.19 19.00
C ALA A 70 21.13 -11.59 18.79
N PRO A 71 22.45 -11.78 18.94
CA PRO A 71 23.00 -13.13 18.99
C PRO A 71 22.54 -13.87 20.26
N TYR A 72 22.38 -15.18 20.19
CA TYR A 72 22.28 -16.04 21.37
C TYR A 72 23.64 -16.15 22.06
N GLY A 73 23.64 -16.17 23.39
CA GLY A 73 24.81 -16.32 24.24
C GLY A 73 25.00 -15.16 25.25
N PRO A 74 26.18 -15.06 25.90
CA PRO A 74 26.38 -14.24 27.10
C PRO A 74 26.16 -12.73 26.97
N LYS A 75 26.08 -12.21 25.75
CA LYS A 75 25.92 -10.78 25.47
C LYS A 75 24.58 -10.43 24.83
N GLY A 76 23.72 -11.42 24.58
CA GLY A 76 22.44 -11.23 23.93
C GLY A 76 21.38 -12.10 24.58
N ARG A 77 20.72 -12.94 23.78
CA ARG A 77 19.64 -13.78 24.27
C ARG A 77 20.18 -15.03 24.96
N ASP A 78 19.62 -15.38 26.10
CA ASP A 78 20.04 -16.57 26.83
C ASP A 78 19.70 -17.86 26.05
N THR A 79 20.74 -18.62 25.74
CA THR A 79 20.67 -19.88 24.98
C THR A 79 20.00 -20.99 25.79
N GLU A 80 20.26 -21.06 27.10
CA GLU A 80 19.72 -22.07 28.00
C GLU A 80 18.22 -21.85 28.19
N ASP A 81 17.81 -20.63 28.56
CA ASP A 81 16.38 -20.28 28.72
C ASP A 81 15.58 -20.53 27.43
N THR A 82 16.16 -20.19 26.27
CA THR A 82 15.49 -20.41 24.98
C THR A 82 15.34 -21.90 24.67
N ASN A 83 16.37 -22.70 24.93
CA ASN A 83 16.32 -24.14 24.69
C ASN A 83 15.38 -24.85 25.66
N GLU A 84 15.30 -24.41 26.92
CA GLU A 84 14.30 -24.90 27.88
C GLU A 84 12.87 -24.59 27.38
N HIS A 85 12.61 -23.37 26.90
CA HIS A 85 11.31 -23.02 26.32
C HIS A 85 10.97 -23.89 25.11
N LEU A 86 11.91 -24.06 24.17
CA LEU A 86 11.71 -24.92 23.00
C LEU A 86 11.40 -26.36 23.41
N GLU A 87 12.08 -26.88 24.43
CA GLU A 87 11.77 -28.20 24.99
C GLU A 87 10.37 -28.27 25.59
N GLN A 88 9.96 -27.25 26.36
CA GLN A 88 8.64 -27.19 27.00
C GLN A 88 7.49 -27.19 25.99
N ILE A 89 7.67 -26.55 24.83
CA ILE A 89 6.68 -26.57 23.75
C ILE A 89 6.78 -27.82 22.87
N GLY A 90 7.73 -28.72 23.13
CA GLY A 90 7.90 -29.98 22.40
C GLY A 90 8.70 -29.87 21.10
N SER A 91 9.53 -28.84 20.97
CA SER A 91 10.47 -28.70 19.86
C SER A 91 11.77 -29.47 20.12
N ASP A 92 12.24 -30.20 19.11
CA ASP A 92 13.56 -30.84 19.08
C ASP A 92 14.67 -29.88 18.59
N HIS A 93 14.34 -28.65 18.21
CA HIS A 93 15.34 -27.68 17.78
C HIS A 93 16.11 -27.14 18.99
N ARG A 94 17.41 -26.93 18.80
CA ARG A 94 18.26 -26.29 19.80
C ARG A 94 19.05 -25.16 19.15
N VAL A 95 18.92 -23.97 19.73
CA VAL A 95 19.71 -22.80 19.35
C VAL A 95 21.12 -22.93 19.90
N GLN A 96 22.09 -22.38 19.18
CA GLN A 96 23.51 -22.41 19.54
C GLN A 96 24.02 -21.00 19.84
N ASP A 97 25.06 -20.91 20.67
CA ASP A 97 25.75 -19.65 20.91
C ASP A 97 26.26 -19.04 19.59
N GLY A 98 25.90 -17.77 19.38
CA GLY A 98 26.23 -17.00 18.19
C GLY A 98 25.23 -17.14 17.03
N ASP A 99 24.23 -18.03 17.12
CA ASP A 99 23.04 -17.92 16.26
C ASP A 99 22.37 -16.57 16.49
N TYR A 100 21.66 -16.06 15.50
CA TYR A 100 20.97 -14.78 15.58
C TYR A 100 19.48 -15.00 15.87
N ASN A 101 18.96 -14.31 16.88
CA ASN A 101 17.54 -14.21 17.14
C ASN A 101 17.00 -12.94 16.47
N MET A 102 15.89 -13.04 15.76
CA MET A 102 15.01 -11.91 15.45
C MET A 102 13.70 -12.09 16.22
N ASN A 103 13.31 -11.14 17.06
CA ASN A 103 11.99 -11.14 17.68
C ASN A 103 11.12 -9.96 17.22
N VAL A 104 9.83 -10.22 17.22
CA VAL A 104 8.77 -9.25 16.98
C VAL A 104 7.69 -9.48 18.02
N GLY A 105 7.46 -8.47 18.87
CA GLY A 105 6.27 -8.44 19.72
C GLY A 105 5.06 -8.00 18.91
N PHE A 106 3.96 -8.73 19.01
CA PHE A 106 2.63 -8.32 18.56
C PHE A 106 1.77 -8.05 19.78
N SER A 107 1.49 -6.79 20.03
CA SER A 107 0.43 -6.39 20.93
C SER A 107 -0.79 -5.92 20.13
N PRO A 108 -2.00 -5.92 20.72
CA PRO A 108 -3.18 -5.28 20.11
C PRO A 108 -2.98 -3.79 19.77
N SER A 109 -1.91 -3.16 20.27
CA SER A 109 -1.57 -1.77 19.95
C SER A 109 -0.71 -1.62 18.69
N ILE A 110 -0.17 -2.71 18.13
CA ILE A 110 0.54 -2.66 16.84
C ILE A 110 -0.48 -2.55 15.72
N PRO A 111 -0.41 -1.50 14.88
CA PRO A 111 -1.34 -1.35 13.77
C PRO A 111 -1.23 -2.54 12.81
N GLN A 112 -2.38 -3.03 12.33
CA GLN A 112 -2.48 -4.19 11.45
C GLN A 112 -1.59 -4.07 10.20
N LYS A 113 -1.35 -2.85 9.72
CA LYS A 113 -0.46 -2.57 8.57
C LYS A 113 0.99 -3.05 8.74
N TYR A 114 1.45 -3.27 9.97
CA TYR A 114 2.80 -3.78 10.24
C TYR A 114 2.87 -5.32 10.23
N PHE A 115 1.72 -6.01 10.32
CA PHE A 115 1.67 -7.46 10.41
C PHE A 115 2.26 -8.15 9.18
N ALA A 116 1.85 -7.74 7.98
CA ALA A 116 2.37 -8.30 6.74
C ALA A 116 3.90 -8.13 6.59
N PRO A 117 4.50 -6.93 6.79
CA PRO A 117 5.95 -6.75 6.82
C PRO A 117 6.68 -7.72 7.75
N TYR A 118 6.22 -7.87 9.00
CA TYR A 118 6.83 -8.78 9.96
C TYR A 118 6.76 -10.25 9.50
N CYS A 119 5.60 -10.69 9.01
CA CYS A 119 5.42 -12.04 8.48
C CYS A 119 6.33 -12.33 7.28
N LEU A 120 6.47 -11.36 6.37
CA LEU A 120 7.37 -11.49 5.20
C LEU A 120 8.83 -11.64 5.63
N LEU A 121 9.29 -10.84 6.59
CA LEU A 121 10.66 -10.91 7.08
C LEU A 121 10.95 -12.23 7.80
N MET A 122 10.11 -12.60 8.77
CA MET A 122 10.28 -13.84 9.52
C MET A 122 10.18 -15.07 8.61
N GLY A 123 9.17 -15.11 7.74
CA GLY A 123 8.99 -16.18 6.77
C GLY A 123 10.19 -16.31 5.83
N THR A 124 10.76 -15.18 5.37
CA THR A 124 11.96 -15.17 4.52
C THR A 124 13.20 -15.65 5.28
N LEU A 125 13.41 -15.25 6.53
CA LEU A 125 14.51 -15.73 7.38
C LEU A 125 14.47 -17.25 7.56
N VAL A 126 13.29 -17.81 7.86
CA VAL A 126 13.15 -19.26 8.02
C VAL A 126 13.38 -19.97 6.68
N ARG A 127 12.74 -19.49 5.61
CA ARG A 127 12.71 -20.16 4.31
C ARG A 127 14.04 -20.09 3.56
N ASP A 128 14.63 -18.90 3.46
CA ASP A 128 15.77 -18.63 2.58
C ASP A 128 17.11 -18.64 3.34
N PHE A 129 17.07 -18.40 4.65
CA PHE A 129 18.27 -18.33 5.50
C PHE A 129 18.36 -19.47 6.52
N GLY A 130 17.48 -20.47 6.41
CA GLY A 130 17.53 -21.69 7.21
C GLY A 130 17.21 -21.48 8.69
N GLY A 131 16.44 -20.42 8.99
CA GLY A 131 15.99 -20.13 10.33
C GLY A 131 15.01 -21.18 10.88
N TYR A 132 14.63 -20.96 12.13
CA TYR A 132 13.66 -21.73 12.89
C TYR A 132 12.74 -20.76 13.63
N GLY A 133 11.46 -20.80 13.28
CA GLY A 133 10.45 -19.91 13.84
C GLY A 133 9.79 -20.51 15.08
N TYR A 134 9.47 -19.70 16.07
CA TYR A 134 8.71 -20.12 17.25
C TYR A 134 8.01 -18.93 17.94
N GLU A 135 6.98 -19.23 18.72
CA GLU A 135 6.30 -18.27 19.58
C GLU A 135 6.93 -18.27 20.99
N GLY A 136 7.17 -17.08 21.55
CA GLY A 136 7.74 -16.94 22.89
C GLY A 136 6.76 -17.27 24.02
N GLN A 137 5.45 -17.21 23.77
CA GLN A 137 4.40 -17.51 24.77
C GLN A 137 3.40 -18.59 24.30
N GLY A 138 3.57 -19.11 23.10
CA GLY A 138 2.63 -20.05 22.49
C GLY A 138 3.32 -21.32 22.00
N PRO A 139 2.54 -22.34 21.61
CA PRO A 139 3.07 -23.63 21.20
C PRO A 139 3.45 -23.69 19.71
N SER A 140 3.32 -22.59 18.95
CA SER A 140 3.62 -22.61 17.51
C SER A 140 5.12 -22.54 17.28
N PHE A 141 5.64 -23.44 16.45
CA PHE A 141 7.03 -23.45 16.02
C PHE A 141 7.19 -24.23 14.71
N GLY A 142 8.32 -24.02 14.03
CA GLY A 142 8.71 -24.88 12.93
C GLY A 142 9.71 -24.27 11.95
N ARG A 143 9.84 -24.94 10.81
CA ARG A 143 10.66 -24.52 9.68
C ARG A 143 9.77 -24.11 8.51
N MET A 144 9.80 -24.90 7.44
CA MET A 144 9.17 -24.56 6.16
C MET A 144 7.65 -24.41 6.25
N ASP A 145 6.98 -25.27 7.02
CA ASP A 145 5.52 -25.20 7.17
C ASP A 145 5.11 -23.95 7.94
N TRP A 146 5.80 -23.65 9.05
CA TRP A 146 5.60 -22.42 9.81
C TRP A 146 5.88 -21.17 8.98
N ALA A 147 6.98 -21.16 8.21
CA ALA A 147 7.31 -20.08 7.30
C ALA A 147 6.23 -19.91 6.22
N LYS A 148 5.72 -21.02 5.68
CA LYS A 148 4.65 -21.01 4.69
C LYS A 148 3.38 -20.38 5.26
N GLU A 149 2.97 -20.73 6.47
CA GLU A 149 1.78 -20.15 7.10
C GLU A 149 1.89 -18.62 7.29
N LEU A 150 3.06 -18.13 7.70
CA LEU A 150 3.30 -16.69 7.79
C LEU A 150 3.27 -16.00 6.42
N LEU A 151 3.95 -16.58 5.43
CA LEU A 151 4.01 -16.01 4.08
C LEU A 151 2.64 -15.99 3.42
N ASP A 152 1.87 -17.08 3.51
CA ASP A 152 0.50 -17.16 2.98
C ASP A 152 -0.41 -16.10 3.65
N SER A 153 -0.26 -15.89 4.97
CA SER A 153 -1.00 -14.87 5.70
C SER A 153 -0.63 -13.45 5.24
N ALA A 154 0.65 -13.19 5.00
CA ALA A 154 1.10 -11.89 4.49
C ALA A 154 0.63 -11.63 3.05
N GLU A 155 0.69 -12.65 2.19
CA GLU A 155 0.20 -12.58 0.81
C GLU A 155 -1.29 -12.24 0.76
N GLY A 156 -2.12 -12.89 1.58
CA GLY A 156 -3.55 -12.56 1.68
C GLY A 156 -3.82 -11.11 2.11
N ILE A 157 -3.00 -10.55 3.00
CA ILE A 157 -3.11 -9.13 3.40
C ILE A 157 -2.67 -8.21 2.26
N VAL A 158 -1.56 -8.51 1.59
CA VAL A 158 -1.08 -7.72 0.44
C VAL A 158 -2.13 -7.69 -0.66
N GLU A 159 -2.73 -8.83 -0.99
CA GLU A 159 -3.81 -8.92 -2.00
C GLU A 159 -5.02 -8.08 -1.60
N TYR A 160 -5.44 -8.15 -0.33
CA TYR A 160 -6.55 -7.37 0.20
C TYR A 160 -6.30 -5.86 0.09
N GLU A 161 -5.13 -5.38 0.54
CA GLU A 161 -4.76 -3.96 0.50
C GLU A 161 -4.67 -3.44 -0.94
N GLN A 162 -4.08 -4.22 -1.85
CA GLN A 162 -4.04 -3.89 -3.27
C GLN A 162 -5.44 -3.82 -3.89
N GLN A 163 -6.34 -4.72 -3.50
CA GLN A 163 -7.72 -4.70 -3.99
C GLN A 163 -8.49 -3.48 -3.45
N GLN A 164 -8.31 -3.12 -2.18
CA GLN A 164 -8.89 -1.91 -1.60
C GLN A 164 -8.40 -0.66 -2.34
N ALA A 165 -7.09 -0.53 -2.57
CA ALA A 165 -6.52 0.59 -3.32
C ALA A 165 -7.11 0.72 -4.74
N LYS A 166 -7.27 -0.40 -5.46
CA LYS A 166 -7.91 -0.43 -6.78
C LYS A 166 -9.37 0.03 -6.71
N ASN A 167 -10.12 -0.44 -5.73
CA ASN A 167 -11.52 -0.07 -5.53
C ASN A 167 -11.67 1.43 -5.24
N THR A 168 -10.83 1.97 -4.35
CA THR A 168 -10.81 3.40 -4.03
C THR A 168 -10.45 4.26 -5.25
N ALA A 169 -9.46 3.85 -6.03
CA ALA A 169 -9.08 4.57 -7.25
C ALA A 169 -10.19 4.53 -8.33
N ALA A 170 -10.90 3.41 -8.45
CA ALA A 170 -12.03 3.29 -9.36
C ALA A 170 -13.19 4.21 -8.95
N LEU A 171 -13.52 4.26 -7.66
CA LEU A 171 -14.57 5.13 -7.12
C LEU A 171 -14.22 6.61 -7.33
N ALA A 172 -12.99 7.02 -7.03
CA ALA A 172 -12.52 8.39 -7.23
C ALA A 172 -12.58 8.81 -8.72
N ARG A 173 -12.32 7.87 -9.64
CA ARG A 173 -12.45 8.12 -11.08
C ARG A 173 -13.91 8.31 -11.50
N GLU A 174 -14.82 7.47 -11.00
CA GLU A 174 -16.25 7.60 -11.27
C GLU A 174 -16.81 8.93 -10.75
N GLU A 175 -16.41 9.34 -9.54
CA GLU A 175 -16.77 10.65 -8.98
C GLU A 175 -16.24 11.82 -9.81
N ALA A 176 -15.00 11.72 -10.29
CA ALA A 176 -14.40 12.74 -11.16
C ALA A 176 -15.13 12.86 -12.51
N ASP A 177 -15.46 11.73 -13.13
CA ASP A 177 -16.19 11.67 -14.40
C ASP A 177 -17.62 12.23 -14.22
N ALA A 178 -18.32 11.86 -13.14
CA ALA A 178 -19.62 12.42 -12.81
C ALA A 178 -19.59 13.94 -12.57
N ALA A 179 -18.56 14.43 -11.88
CA ALA A 179 -18.36 15.86 -11.66
C ALA A 179 -18.07 16.63 -12.97
N LEU A 180 -17.38 16.01 -13.92
CA LEU A 180 -17.13 16.59 -15.23
C LEU A 180 -18.42 16.71 -16.06
N VAL A 181 -19.24 15.65 -16.07
CA VAL A 181 -20.56 15.65 -16.71
C VAL A 181 -21.45 16.74 -16.11
N ALA A 182 -21.53 16.83 -14.78
CA ALA A 182 -22.32 17.85 -14.10
C ALA A 182 -21.86 19.28 -14.44
N LYS A 183 -20.54 19.51 -14.55
CA LYS A 183 -20.00 20.82 -15.00
C LYS A 183 -20.37 21.12 -16.45
N GLY A 184 -20.31 20.12 -17.33
CA GLY A 184 -20.73 20.23 -18.72
C GLY A 184 -22.21 20.64 -18.84
N ASP A 185 -23.10 19.99 -18.07
CA ASP A 185 -24.52 20.32 -18.03
C ASP A 185 -24.80 21.74 -17.53
N VAL A 186 -24.05 22.20 -16.51
CA VAL A 186 -24.16 23.57 -16.00
C VAL A 186 -23.69 24.57 -17.05
N GLN A 187 -22.58 24.31 -17.75
CA GLN A 187 -22.11 25.17 -18.84
C GLN A 187 -23.10 25.20 -20.01
N ALA A 188 -23.62 24.06 -20.45
CA ALA A 188 -24.63 23.97 -21.50
C ALA A 188 -25.91 24.74 -21.14
N LYS A 189 -26.41 24.59 -19.90
CA LYS A 189 -27.55 25.38 -19.40
C LYS A 189 -27.24 26.88 -19.29
N ALA A 190 -26.01 27.25 -18.93
CA ALA A 190 -25.58 28.64 -18.88
C ALA A 190 -25.48 29.27 -20.28
N GLU A 191 -25.01 28.52 -21.29
CA GLU A 191 -24.99 28.93 -22.70
C GLU A 191 -26.41 29.05 -23.27
N GLN A 192 -27.30 28.11 -22.95
CA GLN A 192 -28.70 28.20 -23.36
C GLN A 192 -29.43 29.40 -22.72
N LYS A 193 -29.06 29.79 -21.49
CA LYS A 193 -29.57 31.00 -20.82
C LYS A 193 -28.88 32.28 -21.26
N ARG A 194 -27.65 32.21 -21.80
CA ARG A 194 -26.97 33.33 -22.47
C ARG A 194 -27.58 33.57 -23.86
N GLY A 195 -28.86 33.89 -23.85
CA GLY A 195 -29.53 34.70 -24.85
C GLY A 195 -29.59 34.12 -26.25
N PHE A 196 -30.82 33.90 -26.73
CA PHE A 196 -31.12 34.29 -28.09
C PHE A 196 -30.48 35.67 -28.32
N PRO A 197 -29.51 35.81 -29.23
CA PRO A 197 -28.77 37.05 -29.34
C PRO A 197 -29.77 38.16 -29.64
N LEU A 198 -29.80 39.19 -28.80
CA LEU A 198 -30.71 40.34 -28.98
C LEU A 198 -30.64 40.90 -30.41
N TRP A 199 -29.47 40.80 -31.05
CA TRP A 199 -29.25 41.14 -32.45
C TRP A 199 -30.00 40.24 -33.44
N ARG A 200 -30.17 38.93 -33.18
CA ARG A 200 -30.99 38.03 -34.02
C ARG A 200 -32.47 38.38 -33.91
N THR A 201 -32.94 38.71 -32.70
CA THR A 201 -34.32 39.16 -32.49
C THR A 201 -34.56 40.52 -33.17
N LEU A 202 -33.62 41.46 -33.04
CA LEU A 202 -33.66 42.75 -33.75
C LEU A 202 -33.62 42.57 -35.27
N ALA A 203 -32.76 41.70 -35.80
CA ALA A 203 -32.70 41.41 -37.23
C ALA A 203 -34.02 40.83 -37.76
N LEU A 204 -34.64 39.91 -37.02
CA LEU A 204 -35.96 39.37 -37.37
C LEU A 204 -37.05 40.45 -37.35
N ILE A 205 -37.04 41.35 -36.36
CA ILE A 205 -37.98 42.48 -36.30
C ILE A 205 -37.78 43.42 -37.49
N VAL A 206 -36.54 43.76 -37.83
CA VAL A 206 -36.24 44.63 -38.99
C VAL A 206 -36.70 43.97 -40.29
N VAL A 207 -36.45 42.67 -40.48
CA VAL A 207 -36.93 41.93 -41.66
C VAL A 207 -38.46 41.92 -41.70
N ALA A 208 -39.14 41.68 -40.57
CA ALA A 208 -40.60 41.68 -40.52
C ALA A 208 -41.19 43.06 -40.84
N LEU A 209 -40.58 44.14 -40.34
CA LEU A 209 -40.98 45.51 -40.64
C LEU A 209 -40.77 45.87 -42.12
N LEU A 210 -39.64 45.46 -42.70
CA LEU A 210 -39.37 45.65 -44.13
C LEU A 210 -40.37 44.89 -45.02
N VAL A 211 -40.74 43.66 -44.65
CA VAL A 211 -41.77 42.88 -45.36
C VAL A 211 -43.13 43.55 -45.24
N ALA A 212 -43.50 44.04 -44.06
CA ALA A 212 -44.77 44.75 -43.86
C ALA A 212 -44.84 46.02 -44.73
N GLU A 213 -43.76 46.80 -44.78
CA GLU A 213 -43.69 48.00 -45.63
C GLU A 213 -43.76 47.66 -47.13
N PHE A 214 -43.19 46.52 -47.54
CA PHE A 214 -43.26 46.04 -48.93
C PHE A 214 -44.66 45.56 -49.32
N VAL A 215 -45.42 44.97 -48.38
CA VAL A 215 -46.82 44.57 -48.60
C VAL A 215 -47.71 45.82 -48.68
N ASP A 216 -47.52 46.80 -47.81
CA ASP A 216 -48.34 48.02 -47.79
C ASP A 216 -48.16 48.85 -49.07
N LYS A 217 -46.92 49.01 -49.55
CA LYS A 217 -46.64 49.71 -50.83
C LYS A 217 -47.20 49.00 -52.06
N ASN A 218 -47.39 47.68 -52.01
CA ASN A 218 -48.00 46.94 -53.12
C ASN A 218 -49.53 47.01 -53.10
N ILE A 219 -50.17 47.17 -51.94
CA ILE A 219 -51.63 47.33 -51.83
C ILE A 219 -52.08 48.69 -52.40
N TYR A 220 -51.30 49.76 -52.19
CA TYR A 220 -51.64 51.10 -52.72
C TYR A 220 -51.41 51.31 -54.22
N ASN A 221 -50.69 50.40 -54.90
CA ASN A 221 -50.57 50.45 -56.37
C ASN A 221 -51.69 49.70 -57.11
N PHE A 222 -52.61 49.03 -56.40
CA PHE A 222 -53.71 48.28 -57.03
C PHE A 222 -55.04 49.07 -57.12
N THR A 223 -55.11 50.27 -56.53
CA THR A 223 -56.31 51.14 -56.60
C THR A 223 -56.12 52.37 -57.48
N GLY A 224 -55.03 52.42 -58.26
CA GLY A 224 -54.81 53.40 -59.32
C GLY A 224 -55.84 53.24 -60.45
N THR A 225 -56.90 54.03 -60.34
CA THR A 225 -57.79 54.54 -61.39
C THR A 225 -57.28 54.32 -62.83
N GLY A 226 -57.83 53.32 -63.52
CA GLY A 226 -57.88 53.29 -64.97
C GLY A 226 -59.19 53.92 -65.44
N ALA A 227 -59.07 55.11 -66.04
CA ALA A 227 -60.05 55.68 -66.95
C ALA A 227 -59.99 54.97 -68.31
#